data_AF-A0A8T8S8W5-F1
#
_entry.id   AF-A0A8T8S8W5-F1
#
_cell.length_a   1.000
_cell.length_b   1.000
_cell.length_c   1.000
_cell.angle_alpha   90.00
_cell.angle_beta   90.00
_cell.angle_gamma   90.00
#
_symmetry.space_group_name_H-M   'P 1'
#
loop_
_entity.id
_entity.type
_entity.pdbx_description
1 polymer ?
#
loop_
_entity_poly.entity_id
_entity_poly.type
_entity_poly.pdbx_seq_one_letter_code
_entity_poly.pdbx_strand_id
1 'polypeptide(L)'
;CTFDGIGTSPITLSVAGAKTNNAAVASGSNVALSLGQGQIFVEKALTDLFIAKYPTANGYKLNVTTLNFLASGASPASKNGVPSTGYATPITPVSSTTTALTIPDGAPTNILPDISFTAGASGGTALLSLGSAGGIVTIYSGNAVVGTSAFSCPALSPATPIFPFDIQ
;
A
#
# COMPACT_ATOMS: atom_id res chain seq x y z
N CYS A 1 -2.41 -7.51 9.56
CA CYS A 1 -3.37 -7.58 8.44
C CYS A 1 -4.16 -8.87 8.54
N THR A 2 -5.43 -8.82 8.17
CA THR A 2 -6.32 -9.99 8.14
C THR A 2 -6.33 -10.56 6.72
N PHE A 3 -6.25 -11.88 6.61
CA PHE A 3 -6.38 -12.65 5.38
C PHE A 3 -7.59 -13.57 5.52
N ASP A 4 -8.63 -13.31 4.75
CA ASP A 4 -9.93 -13.94 4.90
C ASP A 4 -9.83 -15.45 4.80
N GLY A 5 -10.26 -16.12 5.87
CA GLY A 5 -10.21 -17.57 6.02
C GLY A 5 -8.80 -18.15 6.20
N ILE A 6 -7.72 -17.37 6.15
CA ILE A 6 -6.34 -17.84 6.35
C ILE A 6 -5.87 -17.53 7.78
N GLY A 7 -6.06 -16.29 8.22
CA GLY A 7 -5.61 -15.86 9.54
C GLY A 7 -5.17 -14.40 9.56
N THR A 8 -4.39 -14.03 10.57
CA THR A 8 -3.85 -12.68 10.74
C THR A 8 -2.34 -12.75 10.80
N SER A 9 -1.66 -11.88 10.06
CA SER A 9 -0.20 -11.78 10.07
C SER A 9 0.23 -10.32 9.91
N PRO A 10 1.34 -9.89 10.54
CA PRO A 10 1.94 -8.61 10.21
C PRO A 10 2.40 -8.57 8.75
N ILE A 11 2.25 -7.41 8.13
CA ILE A 11 2.86 -7.06 6.86
C ILE A 11 3.49 -5.69 7.09
N THR A 12 4.73 -5.52 6.68
CA THR A 12 5.34 -4.19 6.64
C THR A 12 5.13 -3.61 5.26
N LEU A 13 4.55 -2.42 5.21
CA LEU A 13 4.36 -1.65 3.98
C LEU A 13 5.19 -0.38 4.10
N SER A 14 6.13 -0.19 3.19
CA SER A 14 6.89 1.04 3.04
C SER A 14 6.39 1.76 1.79
N VAL A 15 6.14 3.06 1.89
CA VAL A 15 5.82 3.92 0.75
C VAL A 15 6.73 5.13 0.79
N ALA A 16 7.39 5.40 -0.33
CA ALA A 16 8.16 6.60 -0.56
C ALA A 16 7.49 7.44 -1.65
N GLY A 17 7.78 8.73 -1.65
CA GLY A 17 7.40 9.68 -2.70
C GLY A 17 8.02 11.05 -2.40
N ALA A 18 7.72 12.03 -3.24
CA ALA A 18 8.24 13.37 -3.13
C ALA A 18 7.13 14.40 -3.26
N LYS A 19 7.32 15.55 -2.60
CA LYS A 19 6.60 16.76 -2.97
C LYS A 19 7.22 17.31 -4.25
N THR A 20 6.40 17.88 -5.13
CA THR A 20 6.90 18.57 -6.32
C THR A 20 7.79 19.77 -5.94
N ASN A 21 7.48 20.45 -4.84
CA ASN A 21 8.33 21.48 -4.23
C ASN A 21 8.04 21.61 -2.72
N ASN A 22 8.86 22.37 -2.00
CA ASN A 22 8.69 22.65 -0.57
C ASN A 22 8.07 24.03 -0.29
N ALA A 23 7.50 24.70 -1.30
CA ALA A 23 6.86 25.99 -1.11
C ALA A 23 5.49 25.82 -0.43
N ALA A 24 5.04 26.87 0.25
CA ALA A 24 3.67 26.94 0.72
C ALA A 24 2.70 26.89 -0.47
N VAL A 25 1.61 26.16 -0.30
CA VAL A 25 0.59 25.96 -1.34
C VAL A 25 -0.58 26.90 -1.08
N ALA A 26 -1.18 27.46 -2.12
CA ALA A 26 -2.37 28.30 -1.93
C ALA A 26 -3.56 27.47 -1.44
N SER A 27 -4.43 28.05 -0.61
CA SER A 27 -5.74 27.46 -0.30
C SER A 27 -6.48 27.03 -1.57
N GLY A 28 -7.04 25.82 -1.59
CA GLY A 28 -7.73 25.25 -2.75
C GLY A 28 -6.82 24.73 -3.88
N SER A 29 -5.50 24.83 -3.74
CA SER A 29 -4.56 24.28 -4.72
C SER A 29 -4.26 22.80 -4.50
N ASN A 30 -3.58 22.16 -5.46
CA ASN A 30 -3.23 20.76 -5.39
C ASN A 30 -2.07 20.51 -4.40
N VAL A 31 -2.25 19.54 -3.49
CA VAL A 31 -1.17 18.91 -2.73
C VAL A 31 -1.09 17.46 -3.14
N ALA A 32 0.09 17.00 -3.56
CA ALA A 32 0.26 15.67 -4.09
C ALA A 32 1.52 14.99 -3.58
N LEU A 33 1.41 13.67 -3.39
CA LEU A 33 2.55 12.78 -3.35
C LEU A 33 2.86 12.34 -4.78
N SER A 34 4.04 12.70 -5.29
CA SER A 34 4.52 12.30 -6.62
C SER A 34 5.66 11.30 -6.52
N LEU A 35 6.02 10.67 -7.66
CA LEU A 35 7.11 9.69 -7.74
C LEU A 35 6.96 8.55 -6.71
N GLY A 36 5.71 8.15 -6.46
CA GLY A 36 5.41 7.20 -5.40
C GLY A 36 5.94 5.81 -5.73
N GLN A 37 6.50 5.13 -4.73
CA GLN A 37 6.89 3.73 -4.84
C GLN A 37 6.67 3.03 -3.50
N GLY A 38 6.30 1.76 -3.57
CA GLY A 38 5.97 0.93 -2.42
C GLY A 38 6.81 -0.34 -2.34
N GLN A 39 6.99 -0.83 -1.12
CA GLN A 39 7.51 -2.17 -0.84
C GLN A 39 6.60 -2.85 0.18
N ILE A 40 6.24 -4.09 -0.10
CA ILE A 40 5.56 -4.98 0.84
C ILE A 40 6.56 -6.04 1.28
N PHE A 41 6.78 -6.12 2.58
CA PHE A 41 7.57 -7.18 3.20
C PHE A 41 6.64 -8.27 3.69
N VAL A 42 6.70 -9.41 3.01
CA VAL A 42 5.99 -10.63 3.38
C VAL A 42 6.87 -11.43 4.33
N GLU A 43 6.44 -11.50 5.58
CA GLU A 43 7.14 -12.23 6.64
C GLU A 43 6.87 -13.73 6.57
N LYS A 44 7.80 -14.53 7.11
CA LYS A 44 7.65 -15.99 7.26
C LYS A 44 6.33 -16.37 7.94
N ALA A 45 5.90 -15.61 8.94
CA ALA A 45 4.65 -15.87 9.64
C ALA A 45 3.43 -15.91 8.70
N LEU A 46 3.41 -15.09 7.65
CA LEU A 46 2.34 -15.11 6.66
C LEU A 46 2.44 -16.34 5.75
N THR A 47 3.64 -16.69 5.30
CA THR A 47 3.83 -17.87 4.43
C THR A 47 3.57 -19.18 5.19
N ASP A 48 3.86 -19.23 6.48
CA ASP A 48 3.49 -20.34 7.36
C ASP A 48 1.96 -20.53 7.42
N LEU A 49 1.18 -19.43 7.46
CA LEU A 49 -0.29 -19.52 7.41
C LEU A 49 -0.78 -20.06 6.04
N PHE A 50 -0.10 -19.71 4.95
CA PHE A 50 -0.41 -20.26 3.63
C PHE A 50 -0.20 -21.77 3.61
N ILE A 51 0.95 -22.25 4.10
CA ILE A 51 1.25 -23.69 4.17
C ILE A 51 0.28 -24.40 5.13
N ALA A 52 -0.02 -23.82 6.29
CA ALA A 52 -0.92 -24.42 7.26
C ALA A 52 -2.32 -24.67 6.68
N LYS A 53 -2.83 -23.74 5.86
CA LYS A 53 -4.13 -23.89 5.19
C LYS A 53 -4.04 -24.71 3.90
N TYR A 54 -2.96 -24.55 3.13
CA TYR A 54 -2.72 -25.19 1.84
C TYR A 54 -1.36 -25.90 1.88
N PRO A 55 -1.29 -27.16 2.36
CA PRO A 55 -0.01 -27.84 2.62
C PRO A 55 0.92 -28.02 1.41
N THR A 56 0.37 -27.96 0.19
CA THR A 56 1.15 -28.04 -1.07
C THR A 56 1.57 -26.68 -1.61
N ALA A 57 1.26 -25.59 -0.90
CA ALA A 57 1.60 -24.24 -1.33
C ALA A 57 3.12 -24.06 -1.46
N ASN A 58 3.57 -23.64 -2.63
CA ASN A 58 4.97 -23.35 -2.90
C ASN A 58 5.18 -21.96 -3.52
N GLY A 59 4.11 -21.25 -3.87
CA GLY A 59 4.18 -19.89 -4.38
C GLY A 59 2.96 -19.06 -3.99
N TYR A 60 3.10 -17.75 -4.04
CA TYR A 60 2.03 -16.81 -3.81
C TYR A 60 2.18 -15.58 -4.70
N LYS A 61 1.09 -14.86 -4.91
CA LYS A 61 1.04 -13.60 -5.63
C LYS A 61 0.15 -12.64 -4.86
N LEU A 62 0.59 -11.40 -4.71
CA LEU A 62 -0.25 -10.32 -4.19
C LEU A 62 -0.79 -9.48 -5.35
N ASN A 63 -2.05 -9.10 -5.27
CA ASN A 63 -2.61 -8.02 -6.07
C ASN A 63 -3.15 -6.95 -5.12
N VAL A 64 -2.43 -5.83 -5.02
CA VAL A 64 -2.80 -4.71 -4.14
C VAL A 64 -3.78 -3.81 -4.87
N THR A 65 -5.04 -3.88 -4.48
CA THR A 65 -6.13 -3.11 -5.09
C THR A 65 -6.51 -1.89 -4.27
N THR A 66 -6.04 -1.81 -3.02
CA THR A 66 -6.25 -0.66 -2.15
C THR A 66 -4.94 -0.28 -1.44
N LEU A 67 -4.58 1.00 -1.55
CA LEU A 67 -3.52 1.66 -0.81
C LEU A 67 -4.02 3.08 -0.51
N ASN A 68 -4.77 3.22 0.57
CA ASN A 68 -5.38 4.50 0.91
C ASN A 68 -4.35 5.44 1.52
N PHE A 69 -4.43 6.71 1.14
CA PHE A 69 -3.73 7.81 1.76
C PHE A 69 -4.76 8.68 2.47
N LEU A 70 -4.43 9.11 3.67
CA LEU A 70 -5.27 9.97 4.48
C LEU A 70 -4.76 11.40 4.40
N ALA A 71 -5.68 12.36 4.35
CA ALA A 71 -5.37 13.78 4.35
C ALA A 71 -6.11 14.46 5.51
N SER A 72 -5.35 15.08 6.41
CA SER A 72 -5.87 16.07 7.36
C SER A 72 -5.61 17.46 6.79
N GLY A 73 -6.52 18.41 6.98
CA GLY A 73 -6.36 19.78 6.46
C GLY A 73 -6.44 19.90 4.93
N ALA A 74 -6.87 18.85 4.23
CA ALA A 74 -7.10 18.81 2.78
C ALA A 74 -8.28 17.88 2.45
N SER A 75 -8.79 17.95 1.22
CA SER A 75 -9.92 17.13 0.75
C SER A 75 -9.61 16.38 -0.56
N PRO A 76 -10.16 15.18 -0.79
CA PRO A 76 -10.95 14.38 0.17
C PRO A 76 -10.11 13.91 1.37
N ALA A 77 -10.74 13.51 2.47
CA ALA A 77 -10.01 13.03 3.66
C ALA A 77 -9.27 11.71 3.44
N SER A 78 -9.63 10.96 2.39
CA SER A 78 -8.98 9.70 2.00
C SER A 78 -9.02 9.55 0.49
N LYS A 79 -7.96 8.96 -0.08
CA LYS A 79 -7.87 8.62 -1.50
C LYS A 79 -7.10 7.34 -1.70
N ASN A 80 -7.62 6.45 -2.56
CA ASN A 80 -6.88 5.27 -2.99
C ASN A 80 -5.77 5.68 -3.96
N GLY A 81 -4.55 5.20 -3.71
CA GLY A 81 -3.38 5.51 -4.52
C GLY A 81 -2.92 4.42 -5.48
N VAL A 82 -3.71 3.36 -5.63
CA VAL A 82 -3.51 2.37 -6.69
C VAL A 82 -4.65 2.44 -7.71
N PRO A 83 -4.40 2.10 -8.99
CA PRO A 83 -5.45 2.02 -10.01
C PRO A 83 -6.49 0.95 -9.65
N SER A 84 -7.67 1.01 -10.26
CA SER A 84 -8.77 0.08 -10.00
C SER A 84 -8.43 -1.39 -10.27
N THR A 85 -7.51 -1.65 -11.20
CA THR A 85 -6.99 -3.00 -11.49
C THR A 85 -5.99 -3.51 -10.45
N GLY A 86 -5.47 -2.60 -9.61
CA GLY A 86 -4.42 -2.86 -8.63
C GLY A 86 -3.03 -3.02 -9.23
N TYR A 87 -2.08 -3.36 -8.37
CA TYR A 87 -0.73 -3.77 -8.73
C TYR A 87 -0.47 -5.21 -8.31
N ALA A 88 -0.26 -6.05 -9.32
CA ALA A 88 0.11 -7.43 -9.16
C ALA A 88 1.63 -7.56 -8.99
N THR A 89 2.06 -8.33 -7.99
CA THR A 89 3.44 -8.79 -7.87
C THR A 89 3.68 -9.99 -8.78
N PRO A 90 4.94 -10.35 -9.07
CA PRO A 90 5.28 -11.65 -9.63
C PRO A 90 4.84 -12.79 -8.70
N ILE A 91 4.69 -14.00 -9.25
CA ILE A 91 4.57 -15.21 -8.44
C ILE A 91 5.89 -15.40 -7.70
N THR A 92 5.79 -15.41 -6.38
CA THR A 92 6.94 -15.47 -5.49
C THR A 92 6.94 -16.77 -4.72
N PRO A 93 8.07 -17.49 -4.60
CA PRO A 93 8.14 -18.70 -3.81
C PRO A 93 7.76 -18.44 -2.35
N VAL A 94 7.09 -19.40 -1.73
CA VAL A 94 6.97 -19.42 -0.27
C VAL A 94 8.38 -19.53 0.32
N SER A 95 8.78 -18.53 1.10
CA SER A 95 10.10 -18.43 1.69
C SER A 95 10.07 -18.68 3.21
N SER A 96 11.19 -19.19 3.73
CA SER A 96 11.48 -19.24 5.17
C SER A 96 11.99 -17.91 5.73
N THR A 97 12.19 -16.90 4.88
CA THR A 97 12.65 -15.55 5.24
C THR A 97 11.69 -14.48 4.76
N THR A 98 11.86 -13.26 5.28
CA THR A 98 11.17 -12.07 4.78
C THR A 98 11.47 -11.86 3.29
N THR A 99 10.42 -11.54 2.53
CA THR A 99 10.51 -11.29 1.10
C THR A 99 9.99 -9.89 0.80
N ALA A 100 10.81 -9.05 0.16
CA ALA A 100 10.41 -7.71 -0.27
C ALA A 100 9.83 -7.75 -1.68
N LEU A 101 8.61 -7.23 -1.83
CA LEU A 101 7.89 -7.13 -3.10
C LEU A 101 7.67 -5.67 -3.46
N THR A 102 8.10 -5.27 -4.65
CA THR A 102 7.97 -3.89 -5.15
C THR A 102 6.58 -3.62 -5.72
N ILE A 103 6.07 -2.41 -5.47
CA ILE A 103 4.77 -1.93 -5.95
C ILE A 103 4.90 -0.49 -6.45
N PRO A 104 4.67 -0.21 -7.75
CA PRO A 104 4.43 -1.19 -8.81
C PRO A 104 5.64 -2.08 -9.08
N ASP A 105 5.40 -3.25 -9.69
CA ASP A 105 6.50 -4.08 -10.18
C ASP A 105 7.35 -3.30 -11.20
N GLY A 106 8.67 -3.43 -11.15
CA GLY A 106 9.60 -2.64 -11.95
C GLY A 106 9.85 -1.19 -11.50
N ALA A 107 9.48 -0.82 -10.27
CA ALA A 107 9.97 0.43 -9.64
C ALA A 107 11.52 0.46 -9.60
N PRO A 108 12.17 1.63 -9.79
CA PRO A 108 11.60 2.98 -9.84
C PRO A 108 11.14 3.43 -11.25
N THR A 109 11.32 2.60 -12.29
CA THR A 109 10.90 2.96 -13.66
C THR A 109 9.37 3.07 -13.74
N ASN A 110 8.67 2.17 -13.04
CA ASN A 110 7.23 2.25 -12.83
C ASN A 110 6.97 2.93 -11.48
N ILE A 111 6.09 3.93 -11.45
CA ILE A 111 5.73 4.66 -10.24
C ILE A 111 4.22 4.57 -9.98
N LEU A 112 3.84 4.78 -8.72
CA LEU A 112 2.46 5.08 -8.36
C LEU A 112 2.04 6.39 -9.06
N PRO A 113 0.78 6.51 -9.49
CA PRO A 113 0.25 7.78 -9.95
C PRO A 113 0.31 8.84 -8.83
N ASP A 114 0.24 10.11 -9.22
CA ASP A 114 0.21 11.20 -8.25
C ASP A 114 -1.02 11.10 -7.34
N ILE A 115 -0.78 11.14 -6.02
CA ILE A 115 -1.84 11.08 -5.01
C ILE A 115 -2.25 12.48 -4.62
N SER A 116 -3.13 13.05 -5.43
CA SER A 116 -3.57 14.43 -5.32
C SER A 116 -4.76 14.67 -4.39
N PHE A 117 -4.65 15.70 -3.57
CA PHE A 117 -5.69 16.28 -2.72
C PHE A 117 -5.77 17.80 -2.95
N THR A 118 -6.83 18.41 -2.47
CA THR A 118 -7.04 19.87 -2.49
C THR A 118 -6.76 20.45 -1.12
N ALA A 119 -5.80 21.38 -1.05
CA ALA A 119 -5.45 22.10 0.17
C ALA A 119 -6.68 22.78 0.79
N GLY A 120 -6.79 22.68 2.12
CA GLY A 120 -7.81 23.35 2.90
C GLY A 120 -7.56 24.85 3.08
N ALA A 121 -7.99 25.38 4.22
CA ALA A 121 -7.93 26.82 4.50
C ALA A 121 -6.49 27.33 4.70
N SER A 122 -6.27 28.59 4.29
CA SER A 122 -5.05 29.37 4.55
C SER A 122 -4.72 29.44 6.05
N GLY A 123 -3.42 29.47 6.36
CA GLY A 123 -2.90 29.50 7.74
C GLY A 123 -2.85 28.12 8.41
N GLY A 124 -3.23 27.06 7.70
CA GLY A 124 -3.19 25.68 8.17
C GLY A 124 -2.05 24.85 7.55
N THR A 125 -2.01 23.57 7.93
CA THR A 125 -1.12 22.57 7.33
C THR A 125 -1.96 21.37 6.89
N ALA A 126 -1.78 20.94 5.64
CA ALA A 126 -2.29 19.66 5.18
C ALA A 126 -1.27 18.56 5.51
N LEU A 127 -1.72 17.47 6.15
CA LEU A 127 -0.88 16.33 6.51
C LEU A 127 -1.33 15.11 5.72
N LEU A 128 -0.43 14.58 4.88
CA LEU A 128 -0.65 13.32 4.18
C LEU A 128 -0.03 12.16 4.96
N SER A 129 -0.81 11.12 5.20
CA SER A 129 -0.42 9.92 5.95
C SER A 129 -0.76 8.66 5.16
N LEU A 130 -0.06 7.55 5.45
CA LEU A 130 -0.46 6.24 4.93
C LEU A 130 -1.70 5.75 5.70
N GLY A 131 -2.72 5.34 4.95
CA GLY A 131 -3.97 4.77 5.46
C GLY A 131 -3.99 3.25 5.41
N SER A 132 -5.17 2.69 5.15
CA SER A 132 -5.36 1.25 5.04
C SER A 132 -4.83 0.71 3.71
N ALA A 133 -4.39 -0.55 3.70
CA ALA A 133 -4.04 -1.28 2.48
C ALA A 133 -4.88 -2.55 2.35
N GLY A 134 -5.03 -3.06 1.14
CA GLY A 134 -5.81 -4.27 0.90
C GLY A 134 -5.68 -4.78 -0.52
N GLY A 135 -6.15 -6.01 -0.72
CA GLY A 135 -6.01 -6.68 -2.00
C GLY A 135 -6.39 -8.14 -1.94
N ILE A 136 -5.88 -8.89 -2.90
CA ILE A 136 -6.05 -10.33 -3.01
C ILE A 136 -4.68 -11.00 -2.93
N VAL A 137 -4.57 -12.06 -2.14
CA VAL A 137 -3.49 -13.04 -2.27
C VAL A 137 -3.99 -14.26 -3.04
N THR A 138 -3.21 -14.72 -3.99
CA THR A 138 -3.40 -15.99 -4.70
C THR A 138 -2.29 -16.93 -4.31
N ILE A 139 -2.62 -18.13 -3.85
CA ILE A 139 -1.70 -19.17 -3.40
C ILE A 139 -1.62 -20.26 -4.47
N TYR A 140 -0.39 -20.73 -4.75
CA TYR A 140 -0.07 -21.66 -5.82
C TYR A 140 0.60 -22.93 -5.31
N SER A 141 0.34 -24.04 -6.01
CA SER A 141 1.07 -25.30 -5.94
C SER A 141 1.58 -25.62 -7.35
N GLY A 142 2.84 -25.29 -7.62
CA GLY A 142 3.35 -25.23 -8.99
C GLY A 142 2.65 -24.10 -9.75
N ASN A 143 2.07 -24.41 -10.91
CA ASN A 143 1.31 -23.44 -11.69
C ASN A 143 -0.19 -23.43 -11.36
N ALA A 144 -0.66 -24.33 -10.51
CA ALA A 144 -2.06 -24.43 -10.13
C ALA A 144 -2.40 -23.50 -8.97
N VAL A 145 -3.51 -22.78 -9.08
CA VAL A 145 -4.07 -21.99 -7.96
C VAL A 145 -4.72 -22.97 -6.98
N VAL A 146 -4.30 -22.93 -5.72
CA VAL A 146 -4.88 -23.75 -4.63
C VAL A 146 -5.74 -22.93 -3.69
N GLY A 147 -5.64 -21.60 -3.73
CA GLY A 147 -6.47 -20.72 -2.93
C GLY A 147 -6.37 -19.26 -3.34
N THR A 148 -7.41 -18.51 -3.02
CA THR A 148 -7.43 -17.04 -3.06
C THR A 148 -8.01 -16.53 -1.75
N SER A 149 -7.50 -15.40 -1.28
CA SER A 149 -7.98 -14.78 -0.05
C SER A 149 -7.87 -13.27 -0.19
N ALA A 150 -8.93 -12.55 0.20
CA ALA A 150 -8.83 -11.11 0.35
C ALA A 150 -7.99 -10.80 1.59
N PHE A 151 -7.19 -9.75 1.53
CA PHE A 151 -6.48 -9.24 2.69
C PHE A 151 -6.79 -7.77 2.92
N SER A 152 -6.81 -7.41 4.20
CA SER A 152 -7.03 -6.04 4.66
C SER A 152 -6.08 -5.69 5.80
N CYS A 153 -5.43 -4.55 5.67
CA CYS A 153 -4.56 -3.94 6.65
C CYS A 153 -5.22 -2.62 7.08
N PRO A 154 -5.67 -2.50 8.34
CA PRO A 154 -6.22 -1.24 8.81
C PRO A 154 -5.13 -0.14 8.80
N ALA A 155 -5.56 1.12 8.76
CA ALA A 155 -4.65 2.25 8.93
C ALA A 155 -3.98 2.21 10.31
N LEU A 156 -2.78 2.78 10.42
CA LEU A 156 -2.15 3.01 11.72
C LEU A 156 -3.00 3.98 12.55
N SER A 157 -3.08 3.72 13.85
CA SER A 157 -3.77 4.58 14.81
C SER A 157 -2.82 4.89 15.98
N PRO A 158 -2.43 6.17 16.19
CA PRO A 158 -2.78 7.32 15.35
C PRO A 158 -2.16 7.24 13.95
N ALA A 159 -2.76 7.94 12.98
CA ALA A 159 -2.17 8.07 11.65
C ALA A 159 -0.84 8.83 11.75
N THR A 160 0.23 8.27 11.19
CA THR A 160 1.56 8.89 11.18
C THR A 160 1.73 9.76 9.93
N PRO A 161 1.82 11.10 10.06
CA PRO A 161 2.06 11.97 8.93
C PRO A 161 3.41 11.70 8.26
N ILE A 162 3.39 11.66 6.93
CA ILE A 162 4.58 11.43 6.10
C ILE A 162 4.97 12.72 5.37
N PHE A 163 3.99 13.53 4.94
CA PHE A 163 4.24 14.77 4.22
C PHE A 163 3.36 15.93 4.73
N PRO A 164 3.97 16.98 5.31
CA PRO A 164 3.26 18.22 5.66
C PRO A 164 3.26 19.23 4.50
N PHE A 165 2.18 19.94 4.25
CA PHE A 165 2.10 21.04 3.27
C PHE A 165 1.53 22.28 3.94
N ASP A 166 2.32 23.34 4.03
CA ASP A 166 1.87 24.62 4.60
C ASP A 166 0.95 25.33 3.61
N ILE A 167 -0.17 25.86 4.11
CA ILE A 167 -1.20 26.48 3.29
C ILE A 167 -1.19 27.99 3.49
N GLN A 168 -1.00 28.73 2.40
CA GLN A 168 -1.05 30.19 2.33
C GLN A 168 -2.37 30.71 1.74
#